data_AF-A0ABD3MTX2-F1
#
_entry.id   AF-A0ABD3MTX2-F1
#
_cell.length_a   1.000
_cell.length_b   1.000
_cell.length_c   1.000
_cell.angle_alpha   90.00
_cell.angle_beta   90.00
_cell.angle_gamma   90.00
#
_symmetry.space_group_name_H-M   'P 1'
#
loop_
_entity.id
_entity.type
_entity.pdbx_description
1 polymer ?
#
loop_
_entity_poly.entity_id
_entity_poly.type
_entity_poly.pdbx_seq_one_letter_code
_entity_poly.pdbx_strand_id
1 'polypeptide(L)'
;MLCHDDANSTSEEEGGGAYSAILAQCHLFLLAMEDASSGAAARSARDLLHPDVDNAVRFMSRMCMNGFTVSDSEQFPIGHGVYRGRASYINHSCRPNCVPTFWLRRHKQPMLRITACRTIDAGEEITIGYCDVSAPRRVRREILWKNYKFHCDCSLCEDGERDDVVVGLKCTSPGCEGGGTVRCRVARSRDECDEIRREGGRDDEKAYRCDACGNADFHDALEEQDDSMIQMKRLESAMNNGRGVDDRVGEEMRRIYERLKRCCQMRTSYYIAWSSDLCVCWYANALKFLSSEGEQLNVCRMALALLDESRRATRYCLDYPGSLSWHVKRGTEAKLRLFSNPMDVEALETLQQVRKVMLVYYPPSDDLISSLDESLRAYSFS
;
A
#
# COMPACT_ATOMS: atom_id res chain seq x y z
N MET A 1 -14.27 -3.74 5.54
CA MET A 1 -15.01 -3.68 6.83
C MET A 1 -14.09 -4.19 7.93
N LEU A 2 -13.82 -3.38 8.96
CA LEU A 2 -13.12 -3.80 10.18
C LEU A 2 -14.12 -4.50 11.10
N CYS A 3 -13.75 -5.66 11.66
CA CYS A 3 -14.27 -6.09 12.95
C CYS A 3 -13.16 -6.87 13.67
N HIS A 4 -12.74 -6.32 14.79
CA HIS A 4 -11.88 -6.91 15.80
C HIS A 4 -12.83 -7.45 16.86
N ASP A 5 -12.58 -8.64 17.39
CA ASP A 5 -12.97 -8.97 18.77
C ASP A 5 -12.07 -10.10 19.27
N ASP A 6 -11.39 -9.81 20.38
CA ASP A 6 -10.67 -10.78 21.19
C ASP A 6 -11.50 -11.10 22.45
N ALA A 7 -11.44 -12.38 22.82
CA ALA A 7 -11.40 -12.94 24.18
C ALA A 7 -12.62 -13.73 24.70
N ASN A 8 -12.37 -15.05 24.80
CA ASN A 8 -12.78 -16.02 25.83
C ASN A 8 -14.26 -16.20 26.16
N SER A 9 -14.85 -17.30 25.70
CA SER A 9 -14.92 -18.55 26.50
C SER A 9 -15.89 -19.59 25.92
N THR A 10 -15.51 -20.85 26.13
CA THR A 10 -16.32 -22.09 26.15
C THR A 10 -16.93 -22.63 24.85
N SER A 11 -16.49 -23.85 24.56
CA SER A 11 -17.01 -24.88 23.67
C SER A 11 -18.53 -24.97 23.58
N GLU A 12 -19.07 -24.80 22.36
CA GLU A 12 -19.99 -25.70 21.66
C GLU A 12 -20.27 -25.13 20.26
N GLU A 13 -20.37 -26.02 19.26
CA GLU A 13 -20.74 -25.76 17.84
C GLU A 13 -19.70 -25.05 16.92
N GLU A 14 -18.69 -25.81 16.47
CA GLU A 14 -17.71 -25.39 15.44
C GLU A 14 -18.30 -25.02 14.05
N GLY A 15 -19.62 -25.13 13.84
CA GLY A 15 -20.31 -24.68 12.62
C GLY A 15 -21.10 -23.37 12.76
N GLY A 16 -21.51 -22.99 13.98
CA GLY A 16 -22.42 -21.88 14.23
C GLY A 16 -21.75 -20.50 14.14
N GLY A 17 -20.48 -20.41 14.56
CA GLY A 17 -19.71 -19.15 14.52
C GLY A 17 -19.41 -18.67 13.10
N ALA A 18 -19.02 -19.59 12.20
CA ALA A 18 -18.76 -19.28 10.80
C ALA A 18 -20.05 -18.89 10.06
N TYR A 19 -21.16 -19.58 10.37
CA TYR A 19 -22.48 -19.30 9.82
C TYR A 19 -23.00 -17.91 10.25
N SER A 20 -22.91 -17.58 11.53
CA SER A 20 -23.29 -16.27 12.07
C SER A 20 -22.45 -15.14 11.47
N ALA A 21 -21.15 -15.36 11.27
CA ALA A 21 -20.25 -14.40 10.65
C ALA A 21 -20.58 -14.14 9.16
N ILE A 22 -20.89 -15.19 8.40
CA ILE A 22 -21.30 -15.06 6.99
C ILE A 22 -22.64 -14.32 6.89
N LEU A 23 -23.61 -14.65 7.74
CA LEU A 23 -24.91 -13.97 7.77
C LEU A 23 -24.80 -12.51 8.17
N ALA A 24 -23.95 -12.18 9.15
CA ALA A 24 -23.67 -10.79 9.53
C ALA A 24 -23.02 -10.01 8.37
N GLN A 25 -22.09 -10.62 7.64
CA GLN A 25 -21.44 -9.99 6.48
C GLN A 25 -22.42 -9.81 5.30
N CYS A 26 -23.29 -10.79 5.03
CA CYS A 26 -24.36 -10.66 4.05
C CYS A 26 -25.36 -9.58 4.46
N HIS A 27 -25.77 -9.52 5.73
CA HIS A 27 -26.68 -8.50 6.24
C HIS A 27 -26.08 -7.09 6.13
N LEU A 28 -24.82 -6.90 6.51
CA LEU A 28 -24.11 -5.63 6.39
C LEU A 28 -23.88 -5.24 4.92
N PHE A 29 -23.62 -6.21 4.03
CA PHE A 29 -23.56 -5.98 2.59
C PHE A 29 -24.91 -5.51 2.03
N LEU A 30 -26.02 -6.07 2.51
CA LEU A 30 -27.37 -5.69 2.10
C LEU A 30 -27.80 -4.33 2.64
N LEU A 31 -27.39 -3.97 3.86
CA LEU A 31 -27.54 -2.62 4.41
C LEU A 31 -26.67 -1.61 3.64
N ALA A 32 -25.46 -2.00 3.22
CA ALA A 32 -24.62 -1.15 2.37
C ALA A 32 -25.18 -0.95 0.95
N MET A 33 -26.04 -1.87 0.50
CA MET A 33 -26.76 -1.80 -0.78
C MET A 33 -28.07 -1.00 -0.68
N GLU A 34 -28.33 -0.27 0.41
CA GLU A 34 -29.47 0.64 0.64
C GLU A 34 -29.55 1.81 -0.36
N ASP A 35 -29.78 1.51 -1.63
CA ASP A 35 -30.88 2.17 -2.33
C ASP A 35 -32.17 1.43 -1.94
N ALA A 36 -32.70 1.81 -0.78
CA ALA A 36 -33.89 1.26 -0.12
C ALA A 36 -35.21 1.54 -0.89
N SER A 37 -35.16 1.78 -2.19
CA SER A 37 -36.33 2.05 -3.04
C SER A 37 -36.75 0.85 -3.89
N SER A 38 -35.92 -0.19 -4.04
CA SER A 38 -36.27 -1.37 -4.84
C SER A 38 -36.57 -2.59 -3.97
N GLY A 39 -37.85 -2.99 -3.90
CA GLY A 39 -38.25 -4.26 -3.28
C GLY A 39 -37.58 -5.50 -3.91
N ALA A 40 -36.88 -5.34 -5.04
CA ALA A 40 -36.08 -6.37 -5.68
C ALA A 40 -34.80 -6.70 -4.89
N ALA A 41 -34.07 -5.71 -4.36
CA ALA A 41 -32.85 -5.94 -3.58
C ALA A 41 -33.15 -6.70 -2.28
N ALA A 42 -34.22 -6.34 -1.57
CA ALA A 42 -34.69 -7.04 -0.37
C ALA A 42 -35.20 -8.46 -0.63
N ARG A 43 -35.74 -8.74 -1.83
CA ARG A 43 -36.11 -10.10 -2.25
C ARG A 43 -34.87 -10.92 -2.60
N SER A 44 -33.98 -10.39 -3.43
CA SER A 44 -32.70 -11.05 -3.76
C SER A 44 -31.86 -11.33 -2.51
N ALA A 45 -31.86 -10.42 -1.54
CA ALA A 45 -31.29 -10.61 -0.21
C ALA A 45 -31.88 -11.81 0.52
N ARG A 46 -33.21 -11.85 0.61
CA ARG A 46 -33.97 -12.92 1.28
C ARG A 46 -33.78 -14.27 0.58
N ASP A 47 -33.67 -14.28 -0.74
CA ASP A 47 -33.41 -15.46 -1.55
C ASP A 47 -31.93 -15.92 -1.44
N LEU A 48 -30.98 -14.99 -1.28
CA LEU A 48 -29.56 -15.32 -1.01
C LEU A 48 -29.37 -15.86 0.42
N LEU A 49 -30.20 -15.39 1.36
CA LEU A 49 -30.27 -15.82 2.75
C LEU A 49 -31.23 -17.00 2.96
N HIS A 50 -31.84 -17.52 1.89
CA HIS A 50 -32.53 -18.81 1.88
C HIS A 50 -31.48 -19.90 2.23
N PRO A 51 -31.81 -20.97 2.97
CA PRO A 51 -30.87 -21.73 3.81
C PRO A 51 -29.86 -22.62 3.07
N ASP A 52 -29.54 -22.34 1.82
CA ASP A 52 -28.45 -22.98 1.11
C ASP A 52 -27.13 -22.24 1.41
N VAL A 53 -26.46 -22.70 2.47
CA VAL A 53 -25.14 -22.24 2.92
C VAL A 53 -24.14 -22.19 1.76
N ASP A 54 -24.24 -23.11 0.80
CA ASP A 54 -23.33 -23.13 -0.33
C ASP A 54 -23.44 -21.88 -1.21
N ASN A 55 -24.64 -21.33 -1.38
CA ASN A 55 -24.82 -20.14 -2.22
C ASN A 55 -24.28 -18.88 -1.55
N ALA A 56 -24.47 -18.74 -0.24
CA ALA A 56 -23.86 -17.68 0.54
C ALA A 56 -22.32 -17.77 0.52
N VAL A 57 -21.76 -18.97 0.73
CA VAL A 57 -20.31 -19.21 0.69
C VAL A 57 -19.73 -18.92 -0.70
N ARG A 58 -20.39 -19.38 -1.77
CA ARG A 58 -19.98 -19.12 -3.16
C ARG A 58 -20.01 -17.62 -3.47
N PHE A 59 -21.06 -16.91 -3.03
CA PHE A 59 -21.16 -15.47 -3.21
C PHE A 59 -20.04 -14.74 -2.48
N MET A 60 -19.84 -15.01 -1.19
CA MET A 60 -18.80 -14.38 -0.38
C MET A 60 -17.40 -14.67 -0.91
N SER A 61 -17.15 -15.91 -1.33
CA SER A 61 -15.88 -16.29 -1.95
C SER A 61 -15.62 -15.51 -3.24
N ARG A 62 -16.63 -15.33 -4.10
CA ARG A 62 -16.50 -14.51 -5.31
C ARG A 62 -16.28 -13.04 -4.98
N MET A 63 -16.95 -12.50 -3.97
CA MET A 63 -16.76 -11.14 -3.49
C MET A 63 -15.32 -10.92 -3.00
N CYS A 64 -14.78 -11.84 -2.18
CA CYS A 64 -13.42 -11.73 -1.65
C CYS A 64 -12.34 -11.86 -2.73
N MET A 65 -12.55 -12.73 -3.73
CA MET A 65 -11.53 -13.02 -4.76
C MET A 65 -11.56 -12.06 -5.95
N ASN A 66 -12.72 -11.48 -6.28
CA ASN A 66 -12.91 -10.60 -7.44
C ASN A 66 -13.24 -9.15 -7.04
N GLY A 67 -13.18 -8.89 -5.74
CA GLY A 67 -13.42 -7.60 -5.13
C GLY A 67 -12.33 -6.61 -5.44
N PHE A 68 -12.75 -5.37 -5.69
CA PHE A 68 -11.87 -4.23 -5.79
C PHE A 68 -12.10 -3.33 -4.59
N THR A 69 -11.03 -2.99 -3.87
CA THR A 69 -11.04 -1.87 -2.94
C THR A 69 -11.23 -0.59 -3.75
N VAL A 70 -12.40 0.04 -3.61
CA VAL A 70 -12.69 1.33 -4.25
C VAL A 70 -11.96 2.40 -3.44
N SER A 71 -11.08 3.13 -4.09
CA SER A 71 -10.33 4.24 -3.52
C SER A 71 -10.67 5.57 -4.19
N ASP A 72 -10.42 6.66 -3.48
CA ASP A 72 -10.43 7.99 -4.07
C ASP A 72 -9.14 8.29 -4.87
N SER A 73 -9.03 9.50 -5.37
CA SER A 73 -7.89 9.98 -6.14
C SER A 73 -6.60 10.12 -5.32
N GLU A 74 -6.70 10.24 -4.01
CA GLU A 74 -5.56 10.26 -3.08
C GLU A 74 -5.14 8.84 -2.64
N GLN A 75 -5.75 7.81 -3.23
CA GLN A 75 -5.55 6.38 -2.93
C GLN A 75 -6.11 5.93 -1.57
N PHE A 76 -6.95 6.72 -0.92
CA PHE A 76 -7.61 6.29 0.31
C PHE A 76 -8.76 5.34 0.02
N PRO A 77 -8.86 4.20 0.72
CA PRO A 77 -9.94 3.24 0.53
C PRO A 77 -11.26 3.79 1.09
N ILE A 78 -12.29 3.87 0.26
CA ILE A 78 -13.63 4.37 0.63
C ILE A 78 -14.71 3.28 0.58
N GLY A 79 -14.41 2.13 -0.02
CA GLY A 79 -15.38 1.05 -0.14
C GLY A 79 -14.86 -0.18 -0.84
N HIS A 80 -15.76 -1.11 -1.12
CA HIS A 80 -15.46 -2.35 -1.81
C HIS A 80 -16.50 -2.60 -2.89
N GLY A 81 -16.07 -2.88 -4.12
CA GLY A 81 -16.93 -3.04 -5.28
C GLY A 81 -16.61 -4.29 -6.07
N VAL A 82 -17.62 -4.87 -6.72
CA VAL A 82 -17.46 -5.98 -7.66
C VAL A 82 -17.91 -5.54 -9.04
N TYR A 83 -16.98 -5.57 -10.00
CA TYR A 83 -17.19 -5.08 -11.35
C TYR A 83 -17.31 -6.25 -12.31
N ARG A 84 -18.55 -6.62 -12.65
CA ARG A 84 -18.83 -7.79 -13.48
C ARG A 84 -18.20 -7.65 -14.87
N GLY A 85 -17.65 -8.74 -15.39
CA GLY A 85 -17.16 -8.84 -16.77
C GLY A 85 -15.64 -8.66 -16.87
N ARG A 86 -15.18 -7.94 -17.90
CA ARG A 86 -13.77 -7.88 -18.32
C ARG A 86 -12.78 -7.50 -17.22
N ALA A 87 -13.17 -6.64 -16.27
CA ALA A 87 -12.29 -6.19 -15.19
C ALA A 87 -11.90 -7.32 -14.22
N SER A 88 -12.84 -8.23 -13.88
CA SER A 88 -12.56 -9.36 -12.99
C SER A 88 -11.72 -10.47 -13.63
N TYR A 89 -11.48 -10.42 -14.95
CA TYR A 89 -10.64 -11.39 -15.66
C TYR A 89 -9.18 -10.93 -15.81
N ILE A 90 -8.85 -9.69 -15.42
CA ILE A 90 -7.51 -9.14 -15.60
C ILE A 90 -6.59 -9.73 -14.54
N ASN A 91 -5.55 -10.46 -14.95
CA ASN A 91 -4.63 -11.09 -14.03
C ASN A 91 -3.67 -10.10 -13.35
N HIS A 92 -2.99 -10.60 -12.33
CA HIS A 92 -1.98 -9.87 -11.59
C HIS A 92 -0.61 -9.93 -12.26
N SER A 93 0.12 -8.82 -12.20
CA SER A 93 1.58 -8.79 -12.28
C SER A 93 2.13 -7.79 -11.27
N CYS A 94 3.26 -8.11 -10.61
CA CYS A 94 3.97 -7.12 -9.81
C CYS A 94 4.70 -6.08 -10.70
N ARG A 95 4.75 -6.29 -12.02
CA ARG A 95 5.17 -5.31 -13.04
C ARG A 95 4.00 -5.05 -14.01
N PRO A 96 2.90 -4.45 -13.52
CA PRO A 96 1.68 -4.33 -14.30
C PRO A 96 1.86 -3.39 -15.49
N ASN A 97 0.98 -3.53 -16.49
CA ASN A 97 0.93 -2.62 -17.63
C ASN A 97 -0.32 -1.73 -17.65
N CYS A 98 -1.25 -1.96 -16.72
CA CYS A 98 -2.43 -1.15 -16.48
C CYS A 98 -2.58 -0.77 -15.01
N VAL A 99 -3.26 0.36 -14.78
CA VAL A 99 -3.60 0.88 -13.46
C VAL A 99 -5.13 0.97 -13.35
N PRO A 100 -5.74 0.36 -12.32
CA PRO A 100 -7.14 0.56 -12.00
C PRO A 100 -7.34 1.88 -11.25
N THR A 101 -8.29 2.71 -11.69
CA THR A 101 -8.76 3.90 -10.96
C THR A 101 -10.28 3.92 -10.87
N PHE A 102 -10.80 4.61 -9.85
CA PHE A 102 -12.24 4.75 -9.65
C PHE A 102 -12.66 6.19 -9.87
N TRP A 103 -13.62 6.38 -10.77
CA TRP A 103 -14.20 7.69 -11.02
C TRP A 103 -15.44 7.84 -10.13
N LEU A 104 -15.32 8.73 -9.16
CA LEU A 104 -16.38 9.02 -8.19
C LEU A 104 -17.25 10.14 -8.73
N ARG A 105 -18.58 9.95 -8.71
CA ARG A 105 -19.55 10.97 -9.14
C ARG A 105 -20.68 11.01 -8.14
N ARG A 106 -21.08 12.23 -7.75
CA ARG A 106 -22.22 12.42 -6.83
C ARG A 106 -23.45 11.66 -7.33
N HIS A 107 -24.08 10.92 -6.42
CA HIS A 107 -25.29 10.12 -6.65
C HIS A 107 -25.16 9.05 -7.76
N LYS A 108 -23.96 8.59 -8.07
CA LYS A 108 -23.72 7.49 -9.01
C LYS A 108 -22.76 6.47 -8.42
N GLN A 109 -22.89 5.23 -8.88
CA GLN A 109 -21.96 4.17 -8.52
C GLN A 109 -20.55 4.50 -9.03
N PRO A 110 -19.49 4.18 -8.26
CA PRO A 110 -18.11 4.34 -8.72
C PRO A 110 -17.88 3.59 -10.03
N MET A 111 -17.21 4.24 -10.98
CA MET A 111 -16.87 3.61 -12.27
C MET A 111 -15.39 3.20 -12.26
N LEU A 112 -15.13 1.90 -12.42
CA LEU A 112 -13.77 1.37 -12.58
C LEU A 112 -13.25 1.67 -13.99
N ARG A 113 -12.09 2.30 -14.06
CA ARG A 113 -11.34 2.57 -15.29
C ARG A 113 -10.00 1.85 -15.23
N ILE A 114 -9.68 1.11 -16.29
CA ILE A 114 -8.38 0.46 -16.46
C ILE A 114 -7.60 1.27 -17.50
N THR A 115 -6.46 1.83 -17.09
CA THR A 115 -5.66 2.72 -17.95
C THR A 115 -4.27 2.15 -18.13
N ALA A 116 -3.80 2.01 -19.36
CA ALA A 116 -2.44 1.57 -19.65
C ALA A 116 -1.43 2.58 -19.08
N CYS A 117 -0.41 2.10 -18.36
CA CYS A 117 0.65 2.93 -17.80
C CYS A 117 1.96 2.87 -18.60
N ARG A 118 2.01 2.01 -19.61
CA ARG A 118 3.09 1.92 -20.61
C ARG A 118 2.51 1.40 -21.93
N THR A 119 3.32 1.40 -22.98
CA THR A 119 2.99 0.70 -24.23
C THR A 119 2.73 -0.78 -23.95
N ILE A 120 1.70 -1.33 -24.61
CA ILE A 120 1.30 -2.73 -24.55
C ILE A 120 1.32 -3.25 -25.98
N ASP A 121 2.13 -4.27 -26.23
CA ASP A 121 2.27 -4.84 -27.57
C ASP A 121 1.08 -5.74 -27.92
N ALA A 122 0.82 -5.92 -29.22
CA ALA A 122 -0.25 -6.80 -29.68
C ALA A 122 0.01 -8.25 -29.23
N GLY A 123 -0.94 -8.83 -28.51
CA GLY A 123 -0.82 -10.17 -27.93
C GLY A 123 -0.20 -10.20 -26.52
N GLU A 124 0.29 -9.07 -26.00
CA GLU A 124 0.71 -8.96 -24.61
C GLU A 124 -0.51 -9.02 -23.67
N GLU A 125 -0.40 -9.78 -22.59
CA GLU A 125 -1.47 -9.87 -21.58
C GLU A 125 -1.64 -8.55 -20.82
N ILE A 126 -2.88 -8.12 -20.62
CA ILE A 126 -3.21 -6.97 -19.78
C ILE A 126 -3.18 -7.41 -18.31
N THR A 127 -2.40 -6.72 -17.48
CA THR A 127 -2.23 -7.05 -16.06
C THR A 127 -2.32 -5.81 -15.17
N ILE A 128 -2.78 -6.01 -13.93
CA ILE A 128 -2.86 -4.96 -12.89
C ILE A 128 -2.16 -5.39 -11.59
N GLY A 129 -1.84 -4.42 -10.73
CA GLY A 129 -1.34 -4.69 -9.38
C GLY A 129 -2.49 -5.06 -8.43
N TYR A 130 -2.42 -6.23 -7.80
CA TYR A 130 -3.37 -6.67 -6.76
C TYR A 130 -2.90 -6.30 -5.34
N CYS A 131 -1.66 -5.85 -5.22
CA CYS A 131 -1.02 -5.43 -3.99
C CYS A 131 -0.12 -4.22 -4.30
N ASP A 132 0.44 -3.61 -3.26
CA ASP A 132 1.52 -2.65 -3.44
C ASP A 132 2.73 -3.35 -4.07
N VAL A 133 3.09 -2.93 -5.28
CA VAL A 133 4.20 -3.52 -6.04
C VAL A 133 5.57 -2.99 -5.63
N SER A 134 5.61 -1.94 -4.80
CA SER A 134 6.84 -1.39 -4.23
C SER A 134 7.37 -2.21 -3.05
N ALA A 135 6.51 -2.98 -2.38
CA ALA A 135 6.87 -3.81 -1.24
C ALA A 135 7.80 -4.98 -1.65
N PRO A 136 8.63 -5.52 -0.73
CA PRO A 136 9.44 -6.71 -0.99
C PRO A 136 8.60 -7.91 -1.44
N ARG A 137 9.18 -8.81 -2.24
CA ARG A 137 8.52 -10.00 -2.79
C ARG A 137 7.86 -10.87 -1.73
N ARG A 138 8.48 -11.01 -0.54
CA ARG A 138 7.89 -11.78 0.56
C ARG A 138 6.52 -11.19 0.95
N VAL A 139 6.48 -9.87 1.17
CA VAL A 139 5.25 -9.13 1.50
C VAL A 139 4.22 -9.24 0.39
N ARG A 140 4.63 -9.04 -0.87
CA ARG A 140 3.73 -9.17 -2.03
C ARG A 140 3.13 -10.58 -2.12
N ARG A 141 3.96 -11.62 -2.08
CA ARG A 141 3.51 -13.02 -2.17
C ARG A 141 2.66 -13.44 -0.98
N GLU A 142 2.94 -12.94 0.22
CA GLU A 142 2.10 -13.18 1.40
C GLU A 142 0.70 -12.60 1.20
N ILE A 143 0.59 -11.35 0.73
CA ILE A 143 -0.69 -10.69 0.42
C ILE A 143 -1.42 -11.47 -0.68
N LEU A 144 -0.73 -11.83 -1.76
CA LEU A 144 -1.33 -12.56 -2.88
C LEU A 144 -1.80 -13.96 -2.48
N TRP A 145 -1.04 -14.68 -1.66
CA TRP A 145 -1.46 -15.97 -1.14
C TRP A 145 -2.64 -15.84 -0.18
N LYS A 146 -2.60 -14.86 0.73
CA LYS A 146 -3.68 -14.61 1.69
C LYS A 146 -5.00 -14.28 0.98
N ASN A 147 -4.96 -13.44 -0.04
CA ASN A 147 -6.16 -12.89 -0.68
C ASN A 147 -6.60 -13.66 -1.93
N TYR A 148 -5.67 -14.26 -2.68
CA TYR A 148 -5.92 -14.83 -4.01
C TYR A 148 -5.38 -16.26 -4.20
N LYS A 149 -4.70 -16.84 -3.20
CA LYS A 149 -4.26 -18.25 -3.18
C LYS A 149 -3.33 -18.66 -4.33
N PHE A 150 -2.45 -17.75 -4.76
CA PHE A 150 -1.40 -18.08 -5.74
C PHE A 150 -0.06 -17.42 -5.39
N HIS A 151 1.03 -17.95 -5.97
CA HIS A 151 2.35 -17.34 -5.92
C HIS A 151 2.66 -16.68 -7.26
N CYS A 152 2.96 -15.38 -7.24
CA CYS A 152 3.36 -14.66 -8.44
C CYS A 152 4.79 -15.01 -8.87
N ASP A 153 4.96 -15.31 -10.14
CA ASP A 153 6.18 -15.67 -10.86
C ASP A 153 6.54 -14.65 -11.95
N CYS A 154 5.94 -13.45 -11.94
CA CYS A 154 6.30 -12.41 -12.90
C CYS A 154 7.77 -12.01 -12.78
N SER A 155 8.31 -11.36 -13.81
CA SER A 155 9.71 -10.90 -13.87
C SER A 155 10.19 -10.14 -12.62
N LEU A 156 9.32 -9.39 -11.94
CA LEU A 156 9.69 -8.69 -10.71
C LEU A 156 9.82 -9.60 -9.47
N CYS A 157 9.11 -10.73 -9.45
CA CYS A 157 9.24 -11.74 -8.41
C CYS A 157 10.42 -12.69 -8.67
N GLU A 158 10.86 -12.80 -9.92
CA GLU A 158 12.06 -13.55 -10.31
C GLU A 158 13.36 -12.77 -10.08
N ASP A 159 13.29 -11.44 -10.10
CA ASP A 159 14.42 -10.55 -9.84
C ASP A 159 14.81 -10.51 -8.34
N GLY A 160 15.60 -11.51 -7.93
CA GLY A 160 16.11 -11.63 -6.56
C GLY A 160 17.08 -10.52 -6.15
N GLU A 161 17.87 -10.00 -7.09
CA GLU A 161 18.83 -8.92 -6.79
C GLU A 161 18.10 -7.62 -6.46
N ARG A 162 17.06 -7.27 -7.23
CA ARG A 162 16.22 -6.12 -6.90
C ARG A 162 15.46 -6.32 -5.59
N ASP A 163 14.97 -7.53 -5.33
CA ASP A 163 14.29 -7.87 -4.07
C ASP A 163 15.20 -7.61 -2.86
N ASP A 164 16.44 -8.08 -2.91
CA ASP A 164 17.43 -7.87 -1.85
C ASP A 164 17.70 -6.38 -1.59
N VAL A 165 17.77 -5.58 -2.66
CA VAL A 165 17.98 -4.13 -2.56
C VAL A 165 16.77 -3.40 -1.95
N VAL A 166 15.54 -3.86 -2.24
CA VAL A 166 14.29 -3.29 -1.70
C VAL A 166 14.06 -3.71 -0.24
N VAL A 167 14.40 -4.95 0.14
CA VAL A 167 14.49 -5.33 1.56
C VAL A 167 15.49 -4.40 2.25
N GLY A 168 16.65 -4.21 1.62
CA GLY A 168 17.60 -3.16 1.95
C GLY A 168 18.18 -3.32 3.35
N LEU A 169 18.59 -4.53 3.74
CA LEU A 169 19.30 -4.73 5.01
C LEU A 169 20.63 -3.96 5.03
N LYS A 170 20.90 -3.28 6.14
CA LYS A 170 22.15 -2.58 6.40
C LYS A 170 23.05 -3.49 7.22
N CYS A 171 24.27 -3.75 6.73
CA CYS A 171 25.29 -4.40 7.53
C CYS A 171 25.72 -3.48 8.68
N THR A 172 25.69 -3.99 9.91
CA THR A 172 26.08 -3.28 11.13
C THR A 172 27.39 -3.82 11.73
N SER A 173 28.04 -4.79 11.06
CA SER A 173 29.31 -5.33 11.53
C SER A 173 30.38 -4.23 11.61
N PRO A 174 31.22 -4.22 12.66
CA PRO A 174 32.28 -3.24 12.81
C PRO A 174 33.17 -3.16 11.55
N GLY A 175 33.38 -1.94 11.03
CA GLY A 175 34.17 -1.71 9.82
C GLY A 175 33.45 -1.98 8.49
N CYS A 176 32.16 -2.37 8.52
CA CYS A 176 31.34 -2.60 7.32
C CYS A 176 29.96 -1.92 7.42
N GLU A 177 29.82 -0.93 8.30
CA GLU A 177 28.56 -0.24 8.57
C GLU A 177 27.97 0.42 7.33
N GLY A 178 27.00 -0.24 6.70
CA GLY A 178 26.43 0.16 5.41
C GLY A 178 27.41 0.10 4.21
N GLY A 179 28.61 -0.46 4.40
CA GLY A 179 29.66 -0.49 3.37
C GLY A 179 29.46 -1.59 2.30
N GLY A 180 28.73 -2.65 2.62
CA GLY A 180 28.42 -3.74 1.70
C GLY A 180 26.92 -3.90 1.42
N THR A 181 26.62 -4.56 0.30
CA THR A 181 25.27 -4.97 -0.07
C THR A 181 24.95 -6.30 0.61
N VAL A 182 23.81 -6.36 1.29
CA VAL A 182 23.32 -7.60 1.90
C VAL A 182 22.44 -8.31 0.90
N ARG A 183 22.77 -9.57 0.59
CA ARG A 183 22.06 -10.38 -0.41
C ARG A 183 21.54 -11.66 0.20
N CYS A 184 20.40 -12.13 -0.29
CA CYS A 184 19.83 -13.40 0.08
C CYS A 184 20.59 -14.53 -0.63
N ARG A 185 21.08 -15.49 0.15
CA ARG A 185 21.53 -16.79 -0.35
C ARG A 185 20.34 -17.73 -0.33
N VAL A 186 19.53 -17.69 -1.38
CA VAL A 186 18.60 -18.79 -1.64
C VAL A 186 19.42 -19.97 -2.14
N ALA A 187 19.23 -21.16 -1.58
CA ALA A 187 19.74 -22.42 -2.15
C ALA A 187 19.37 -22.44 -3.64
N ARG A 188 20.37 -22.48 -4.52
CA ARG A 188 20.17 -22.30 -5.97
C ARG A 188 19.73 -23.60 -6.65
N SER A 189 19.68 -24.72 -5.93
CA SER A 189 19.30 -26.02 -6.47
C SER A 189 18.30 -26.78 -5.58
N ARG A 190 17.51 -27.66 -6.22
CA ARG A 190 16.65 -28.65 -5.54
C ARG A 190 17.45 -29.55 -4.59
N ASP A 191 18.72 -29.84 -4.92
CA ASP A 191 19.59 -30.70 -4.14
C ASP A 191 20.08 -30.02 -2.84
N GLU A 192 20.32 -28.71 -2.86
CA GLU A 192 20.66 -27.91 -1.66
C GLU A 192 19.45 -27.74 -0.72
N CYS A 193 18.22 -27.66 -1.25
CA CYS A 193 17.00 -27.71 -0.44
C CYS A 193 16.85 -29.05 0.31
N ASP A 194 17.25 -30.17 -0.32
CA ASP A 194 17.18 -31.49 0.30
C ASP A 194 18.25 -31.70 1.40
N GLU A 195 19.38 -30.98 1.37
CA GLU A 195 20.33 -30.91 2.48
C GLU A 195 19.79 -30.09 3.67
N ILE A 196 19.21 -28.91 3.40
CA ILE A 196 18.56 -28.05 4.43
C ILE A 196 17.42 -28.80 5.14
N ARG A 197 16.66 -29.62 4.39
CA ARG A 197 15.58 -30.48 4.93
C ARG A 197 16.09 -31.62 5.81
N ARG A 198 17.28 -32.18 5.53
CA ARG A 198 17.89 -33.26 6.35
C ARG A 198 18.40 -32.74 7.70
N GLU A 199 18.81 -31.48 7.77
CA GLU A 199 19.28 -30.83 9.00
C GLU A 199 18.13 -30.22 9.84
N GLY A 200 16.87 -30.36 9.41
CA GLY A 200 15.71 -29.85 10.13
C GLY A 200 15.43 -28.35 9.93
N GLY A 201 16.06 -27.72 8.94
CA GLY A 201 15.80 -26.33 8.54
C GLY A 201 14.45 -26.20 7.84
N ARG A 202 13.70 -25.13 8.14
CA ARG A 202 12.49 -24.76 7.37
C ARG A 202 12.95 -24.24 5.99
N ASP A 203 12.24 -24.62 4.92
CA ASP A 203 12.47 -24.18 3.52
C ASP A 203 12.55 -22.62 3.35
N ASP A 204 12.20 -21.85 4.38
CA ASP A 204 12.04 -20.39 4.38
C ASP A 204 13.14 -19.60 5.10
N GLU A 205 14.19 -20.23 5.65
CA GLU A 205 15.25 -19.49 6.35
C GLU A 205 16.23 -18.88 5.34
N LYS A 206 15.79 -17.78 4.70
CA LYS A 206 16.63 -16.95 3.83
C LYS A 206 17.89 -16.53 4.60
N ALA A 207 19.02 -17.16 4.29
CA ALA A 207 20.31 -16.75 4.82
C ALA A 207 20.78 -15.49 4.09
N TYR A 208 20.76 -14.34 4.76
CA TYR A 208 21.34 -13.12 4.21
C TYR A 208 22.84 -13.08 4.45
N ARG A 209 23.58 -12.47 3.52
CA ARG A 209 25.02 -12.23 3.70
C ARG A 209 25.46 -10.89 3.12
N CYS A 210 26.27 -10.17 3.86
CA CYS A 210 26.99 -9.00 3.36
C CYS A 210 28.09 -9.41 2.38
N ASP A 211 28.10 -8.80 1.19
CA ASP A 211 29.12 -9.05 0.17
C ASP A 211 30.52 -8.51 0.54
N ALA A 212 30.61 -7.49 1.39
CA ALA A 212 31.87 -6.84 1.74
C ALA A 212 32.60 -7.52 2.92
N CYS A 213 31.92 -7.79 4.03
CA CYS A 213 32.54 -8.40 5.22
C CYS A 213 32.16 -9.88 5.44
N GLY A 214 31.21 -10.40 4.67
CA GLY A 214 30.75 -11.79 4.82
C GLY A 214 29.83 -12.03 6.03
N ASN A 215 29.47 -10.99 6.81
CA ASN A 215 28.51 -11.11 7.91
C ASN A 215 27.22 -11.76 7.44
N ALA A 216 26.68 -12.67 8.24
CA ALA A 216 25.44 -13.39 7.95
C ALA A 216 24.40 -13.26 9.07
N ASP A 217 24.75 -12.62 10.18
CA ASP A 217 23.82 -12.38 11.27
C ASP A 217 23.01 -11.11 11.00
N PHE A 218 21.74 -11.31 10.68
CA PHE A 218 20.75 -10.27 10.39
C PHE A 218 19.40 -10.55 11.07
N HIS A 219 19.38 -11.44 12.06
CA HIS A 219 18.13 -11.88 12.71
C HIS A 219 17.39 -10.69 13.33
N ASP A 220 18.06 -9.94 14.21
CA ASP A 220 17.49 -8.76 14.88
C ASP A 220 17.02 -7.68 13.88
N ALA A 221 17.75 -7.52 12.76
CA ALA A 221 17.39 -6.56 11.72
C ALA A 221 16.10 -6.96 11.00
N LEU A 222 15.92 -8.25 10.73
CA LEU A 222 14.71 -8.80 10.12
C LEU A 222 13.52 -8.74 11.08
N GLU A 223 13.74 -9.06 12.36
CA GLU A 223 12.71 -8.96 13.40
C GLU A 223 12.23 -7.51 13.55
N GLU A 224 13.15 -6.53 13.62
CA GLU A 224 12.79 -5.11 13.68
C GLU A 224 12.02 -4.65 12.44
N GLN A 225 12.36 -5.15 11.24
CA GLN A 225 11.61 -4.87 10.01
C GLN A 225 10.18 -5.40 10.08
N ASP A 226 9.99 -6.60 10.60
CA ASP A 226 8.69 -7.27 10.69
C ASP A 226 7.80 -6.62 11.77
N ASP A 227 8.35 -6.36 12.94
CA ASP A 227 7.67 -5.66 14.03
C ASP A 227 7.26 -4.25 13.62
N SER A 228 8.17 -3.51 12.99
CA SER A 228 7.88 -2.18 12.47
C SER A 228 6.79 -2.22 11.39
N MET A 229 6.79 -3.23 10.52
CA MET A 229 5.71 -3.40 9.53
C MET A 229 4.35 -3.61 10.19
N ILE A 230 4.27 -4.44 11.23
CA ILE A 230 3.01 -4.67 11.96
C ILE A 230 2.52 -3.37 12.61
N GLN A 231 3.41 -2.62 13.25
CA GLN A 231 3.09 -1.34 13.87
C GLN A 231 2.64 -0.31 12.83
N MET A 232 3.38 -0.14 11.73
CA MET A 232 3.03 0.79 10.66
C MET A 232 1.65 0.51 10.06
N LYS A 233 1.31 -0.76 9.79
CA LYS A 233 -0.05 -1.13 9.30
C LYS A 233 -1.16 -0.70 10.25
N ARG A 234 -0.94 -0.85 11.57
CA ARG A 234 -1.90 -0.44 12.60
C ARG A 234 -2.08 1.07 12.61
N LEU A 235 -0.97 1.82 12.54
CA LEU A 235 -0.96 3.28 12.55
C LEU A 235 -1.57 3.87 11.26
N GLU A 236 -1.24 3.31 10.10
CA GLU A 236 -1.84 3.67 8.81
C GLU A 236 -3.36 3.47 8.83
N SER A 237 -3.81 2.30 9.33
CA SER A 237 -5.24 2.04 9.52
C SER A 237 -5.88 3.04 10.49
N ALA A 238 -5.23 3.41 11.59
CA ALA A 238 -5.74 4.40 12.53
C ALA A 238 -5.88 5.79 11.89
N MET A 239 -4.91 6.22 11.07
CA MET A 239 -4.98 7.48 10.32
C MET A 239 -6.12 7.46 9.30
N ASN A 240 -6.25 6.39 8.52
CA ASN A 240 -7.30 6.26 7.50
C ASN A 240 -8.71 6.26 8.10
N ASN A 241 -8.85 5.88 9.37
CA ASN A 241 -10.11 5.94 10.12
C ASN A 241 -10.31 7.25 10.91
N GLY A 242 -9.48 8.28 10.68
CA GLY A 242 -9.60 9.59 11.32
C GLY A 242 -9.18 9.63 12.80
N ARG A 243 -8.51 8.59 13.32
CA ARG A 243 -8.11 8.48 14.74
C ARG A 243 -6.61 8.76 14.99
N GLY A 244 -5.89 9.31 14.01
CA GLY A 244 -4.42 9.28 13.98
C GLY A 244 -3.70 10.63 14.04
N VAL A 245 -4.33 11.73 14.48
CA VAL A 245 -3.70 13.08 14.46
C VAL A 245 -3.13 13.50 15.83
N ASP A 246 -3.13 12.61 16.82
CA ASP A 246 -2.51 12.86 18.12
C ASP A 246 -0.97 12.91 17.99
N ASP A 247 -0.32 13.82 18.75
CA ASP A 247 1.13 13.96 18.83
C ASP A 247 1.82 12.67 19.25
N ARG A 248 1.17 11.85 20.08
CA ARG A 248 1.70 10.54 20.48
C ARG A 248 1.86 9.60 19.28
N VAL A 249 0.89 9.62 18.36
CA VAL A 249 0.92 8.82 17.12
C VAL A 249 2.06 9.31 16.21
N GLY A 250 2.22 10.62 16.06
CA GLY A 250 3.32 11.19 15.27
C GLY A 250 4.71 10.88 15.85
N GLU A 251 4.84 10.91 17.18
CA GLU A 251 6.07 10.50 17.88
C GLU A 251 6.37 9.00 17.70
N GLU A 252 5.36 8.14 17.75
CA GLU A 252 5.52 6.71 17.50
C GLU A 252 6.01 6.42 16.07
N MET A 253 5.43 7.08 15.06
CA MET A 253 5.87 6.94 13.66
C MET A 253 7.33 7.36 13.48
N ARG A 254 7.72 8.49 14.07
CA ARG A 254 9.13 8.94 14.04
C ARG A 254 10.07 7.96 14.72
N ARG A 255 9.65 7.36 15.85
CA ARG A 255 10.46 6.32 16.50
C ARG A 255 10.65 5.12 15.60
N ILE A 256 9.59 4.62 14.95
CA ILE A 256 9.69 3.51 14.00
C ILE A 256 10.69 3.83 12.89
N TYR A 257 10.58 5.02 12.29
CA TYR A 257 11.51 5.48 11.26
C TYR A 257 12.97 5.47 11.76
N GLU A 258 13.25 6.03 12.93
CA GLU A 258 14.59 6.03 13.53
C GLU A 258 15.11 4.64 13.90
N ARG A 259 14.25 3.69 14.27
CA ARG A 259 14.66 2.29 14.47
C ARG A 259 15.06 1.63 13.15
N LEU A 260 14.23 1.79 12.12
CA LEU A 260 14.49 1.24 10.78
C LEU A 260 15.77 1.80 10.17
N LYS A 261 16.12 3.07 10.42
CA LYS A 261 17.41 3.68 9.98
C LYS A 261 18.64 2.93 10.49
N ARG A 262 18.53 2.23 11.61
CA ARG A 262 19.66 1.46 12.19
C ARG A 262 19.91 0.17 11.43
N CYS A 263 18.87 -0.46 10.88
CA CYS A 263 18.95 -1.77 10.22
C CYS A 263 18.67 -1.75 8.72
N CYS A 264 18.24 -0.63 8.15
CA CYS A 264 17.87 -0.50 6.74
C CYS A 264 18.75 0.48 5.96
N GLN A 265 18.92 0.23 4.67
CA GLN A 265 19.62 1.07 3.71
C GLN A 265 18.78 2.29 3.35
N MET A 266 19.27 3.48 3.70
CA MET A 266 18.58 4.76 3.49
C MET A 266 18.25 5.11 2.04
N ARG A 267 18.92 4.45 1.08
CA ARG A 267 18.84 4.82 -0.34
C ARG A 267 17.84 4.00 -1.13
N THR A 268 17.47 2.82 -0.66
CA THR A 268 16.74 1.83 -1.48
C THR A 268 15.72 1.01 -0.71
N SER A 269 15.73 1.03 0.63
CA SER A 269 14.84 0.18 1.41
C SER A 269 13.39 0.65 1.32
N TYR A 270 12.48 -0.29 1.05
CA TYR A 270 11.04 -0.09 1.14
C TYR A 270 10.60 0.36 2.53
N TYR A 271 11.20 -0.21 3.57
CA TYR A 271 10.85 0.09 4.96
C TYR A 271 11.13 1.55 5.30
N ILE A 272 12.25 2.09 4.82
CA ILE A 272 12.57 3.53 4.93
C ILE A 272 11.54 4.37 4.16
N ALA A 273 11.27 4.01 2.90
CA ALA A 273 10.32 4.77 2.07
C ALA A 273 8.90 4.81 2.66
N TRP A 274 8.43 3.70 3.23
CA TRP A 274 7.09 3.61 3.82
C TRP A 274 7.00 4.30 5.18
N SER A 275 7.97 4.08 6.07
CA SER A 275 7.97 4.73 7.39
C SER A 275 8.10 6.25 7.29
N SER A 276 8.91 6.77 6.35
CA SER A 276 8.97 8.21 6.07
C SER A 276 7.66 8.74 5.53
N ASP A 277 7.02 8.00 4.61
CA ASP A 277 5.75 8.40 4.03
C ASP A 277 4.64 8.49 5.08
N LEU A 278 4.59 7.52 5.98
CA LEU A 278 3.63 7.50 7.08
C LEU A 278 3.75 8.75 7.97
N CYS A 279 4.99 9.13 8.30
CA CYS A 279 5.27 10.37 9.04
C CYS A 279 4.85 11.62 8.26
N VAL A 280 5.12 11.68 6.95
CA VAL A 280 4.75 12.83 6.10
C VAL A 280 3.23 12.95 5.98
N CYS A 281 2.52 11.84 5.81
CA CYS A 281 1.06 11.81 5.84
C CYS A 281 0.51 12.33 7.17
N TRP A 282 1.13 11.95 8.29
CA TRP A 282 0.78 12.49 9.60
C TRP A 282 0.96 14.00 9.67
N TYR A 283 2.13 14.51 9.26
CA TYR A 283 2.39 15.96 9.24
C TYR A 283 1.39 16.72 8.38
N ALA A 284 1.11 16.22 7.17
CA ALA A 284 0.14 16.84 6.26
C ALA A 284 -1.27 16.89 6.85
N ASN A 285 -1.67 15.85 7.60
CA ASN A 285 -2.95 15.83 8.30
C ASN A 285 -2.97 16.77 9.53
N ALA A 286 -1.87 16.82 10.28
CA ALA A 286 -1.74 17.68 11.45
C ALA A 286 -1.88 19.18 11.13
N LEU A 287 -1.41 19.62 9.95
CA LEU A 287 -1.52 21.02 9.50
C LEU A 287 -2.94 21.58 9.59
N LYS A 288 -3.97 20.76 9.35
CA LYS A 288 -5.39 21.16 9.38
C LYS A 288 -5.88 21.56 10.78
N PHE A 289 -5.19 21.14 11.83
CA PHE A 289 -5.59 21.35 13.22
C PHE A 289 -4.75 22.41 13.95
N LEU A 290 -3.68 22.90 13.31
CA LEU A 290 -2.83 23.94 13.87
C LEU A 290 -3.42 25.32 13.59
N SER A 291 -3.43 26.16 14.62
CA SER A 291 -4.01 27.51 14.56
C SER A 291 -2.97 28.61 14.31
N SER A 292 -1.70 28.35 14.61
CA SER A 292 -0.60 29.31 14.44
C SER A 292 0.19 29.06 13.17
N GLU A 293 0.42 30.11 12.39
CA GLU A 293 1.29 30.06 11.20
C GLU A 293 2.71 29.58 11.54
N GLY A 294 3.24 29.97 12.71
CA GLY A 294 4.55 29.53 13.18
C GLY A 294 4.62 28.02 13.42
N GLU A 295 3.55 27.43 13.95
CA GLU A 295 3.44 25.97 14.17
C GLU A 295 3.31 25.23 12.84
N GLN A 296 2.47 25.75 11.93
CA GLN A 296 2.30 25.20 10.58
C GLN A 296 3.62 25.20 9.81
N LEU A 297 4.37 26.31 9.82
CA LEU A 297 5.68 26.40 9.19
C LEU A 297 6.72 25.45 9.82
N ASN A 298 6.65 25.23 11.14
CA ASN A 298 7.52 24.27 11.81
C ASN A 298 7.22 22.83 11.37
N VAL A 299 5.95 22.45 11.33
CA VAL A 299 5.53 21.11 10.84
C VAL A 299 5.90 20.92 9.37
N CYS A 300 5.70 21.92 8.52
CA CYS A 300 6.15 21.88 7.12
C CYS A 300 7.67 21.67 7.02
N ARG A 301 8.48 22.37 7.82
CA ARG A 301 9.94 22.19 7.85
C ARG A 301 10.33 20.77 8.26
N MET A 302 9.67 20.19 9.27
CA MET A 302 9.91 18.81 9.68
C MET A 302 9.56 17.80 8.58
N ALA A 303 8.42 17.97 7.93
CA ALA A 303 7.99 17.12 6.81
C ALA A 303 8.96 17.20 5.63
N LEU A 304 9.40 18.40 5.26
CA LEU A 304 10.35 18.62 4.16
C LEU A 304 11.74 18.03 4.47
N ALA A 305 12.23 18.16 5.70
CA ALA A 305 13.49 17.55 6.11
C ALA A 305 13.44 16.02 5.98
N LEU A 306 12.32 15.41 6.38
CA LEU A 306 12.11 13.97 6.28
C LEU A 306 11.98 13.49 4.82
N LEU A 307 11.26 14.25 3.99
CA LEU A 307 11.16 13.98 2.55
C LEU A 307 12.53 14.03 1.87
N ASP A 308 13.39 14.97 2.25
CA ASP A 308 14.72 15.08 1.68
C ASP A 308 15.64 13.92 2.11
N GLU A 309 15.61 13.56 3.39
CA GLU A 309 16.40 12.44 3.93
C GLU A 309 16.02 11.09 3.29
N SER A 310 14.72 10.85 3.10
CA SER A 310 14.18 9.60 2.52
C SER A 310 14.08 9.61 0.99
N ARG A 311 14.35 10.76 0.33
CA ARG A 311 14.12 11.00 -1.10
C ARG A 311 14.59 9.87 -2.01
N ARG A 312 15.78 9.34 -1.73
CA ARG A 312 16.41 8.28 -2.54
C ARG A 312 15.65 6.96 -2.43
N ALA A 313 15.32 6.52 -1.21
CA ALA A 313 14.54 5.31 -0.99
C ALA A 313 13.15 5.44 -1.62
N THR A 314 12.47 6.56 -1.38
CA THR A 314 11.14 6.84 -1.94
C THR A 314 11.14 6.78 -3.46
N ARG A 315 12.12 7.44 -4.11
CA ARG A 315 12.27 7.37 -5.56
C ARG A 315 12.56 5.96 -6.05
N TYR A 316 13.49 5.25 -5.42
CA TYR A 316 13.85 3.89 -5.84
C TYR A 316 12.67 2.91 -5.78
N CYS A 317 11.87 2.99 -4.71
CA CYS A 317 10.75 2.09 -4.48
C CYS A 317 9.49 2.45 -5.28
N LEU A 318 9.23 3.75 -5.45
CA LEU A 318 7.93 4.23 -5.94
C LEU A 318 7.96 4.81 -7.35
N ASP A 319 9.13 5.18 -7.91
CA ASP A 319 9.23 5.76 -9.26
C ASP A 319 9.17 4.66 -10.33
N TYR A 320 7.96 4.23 -10.68
CA TYR A 320 7.71 3.26 -11.76
C TYR A 320 6.45 3.63 -12.57
N PRO A 321 6.32 3.13 -13.82
CA PRO A 321 5.17 3.42 -14.66
C PRO A 321 3.85 3.02 -13.99
N GLY A 322 2.95 3.99 -13.82
CA GLY A 322 1.64 3.76 -13.20
C GLY A 322 1.60 3.89 -11.67
N SER A 323 2.70 4.28 -11.03
CA SER A 323 2.73 4.56 -9.59
C SER A 323 1.98 5.85 -9.25
N LEU A 324 0.69 5.75 -8.95
CA LEU A 324 -0.12 6.91 -8.57
C LEU A 324 0.34 7.52 -7.25
N SER A 325 0.68 6.68 -6.27
CA SER A 325 1.16 7.11 -4.95
C SER A 325 2.43 7.96 -5.04
N TRP A 326 3.35 7.63 -5.96
CA TRP A 326 4.53 8.45 -6.24
C TRP A 326 4.18 9.87 -6.66
N HIS A 327 3.21 10.01 -7.57
CA HIS A 327 2.79 11.33 -8.04
C HIS A 327 2.02 12.12 -6.97
N VAL A 328 1.19 11.46 -6.17
CA VAL A 328 0.52 12.08 -5.01
C VAL A 328 1.57 12.65 -4.05
N LYS A 329 2.60 11.86 -3.70
CA LYS A 329 3.70 12.29 -2.81
C LYS A 329 4.48 13.48 -3.37
N ARG A 330 4.81 13.46 -4.66
CA ARG A 330 5.45 14.60 -5.33
C ARG A 330 4.57 15.86 -5.29
N GLY A 331 3.26 15.71 -5.43
CA GLY A 331 2.30 16.81 -5.29
C GLY A 331 2.29 17.36 -3.87
N THR A 332 2.30 16.50 -2.85
CA THR A 332 2.39 16.89 -1.43
C THR A 332 3.69 17.61 -1.12
N GLU A 333 4.84 17.11 -1.58
CA GLU A 333 6.15 17.77 -1.42
C GLU A 333 6.11 19.18 -2.04
N ALA A 334 5.62 19.31 -3.27
CA ALA A 334 5.51 20.60 -3.95
C ALA A 334 4.60 21.58 -3.19
N LYS A 335 3.44 21.13 -2.70
CA LYS A 335 2.54 21.94 -1.89
C LYS A 335 3.20 22.41 -0.59
N LEU A 336 3.92 21.55 0.11
CA LEU A 336 4.65 21.90 1.34
C LEU A 336 5.78 22.92 1.08
N ARG A 337 6.50 22.76 -0.04
CA ARG A 337 7.52 23.71 -0.48
C ARG A 337 6.92 25.07 -0.80
N LEU A 338 5.84 25.13 -1.58
CA LEU A 338 5.13 26.36 -1.93
C LEU A 338 4.49 27.05 -0.71
N PHE A 339 4.00 26.28 0.25
CA PHE A 339 3.53 26.83 1.52
C PHE A 339 4.67 27.51 2.30
N SER A 340 5.87 26.94 2.28
CA SER A 340 7.04 27.50 2.98
C SER A 340 7.72 28.63 2.21
N ASN A 341 7.70 28.57 0.88
CA ASN A 341 8.27 29.55 -0.04
C ASN A 341 7.39 29.63 -1.30
N PRO A 342 6.48 30.62 -1.39
CA PRO A 342 5.59 30.79 -2.54
C PRO A 342 6.31 30.98 -3.89
N MET A 343 7.57 31.44 -3.87
CA MET A 343 8.39 31.69 -5.06
C MET A 343 9.18 30.46 -5.56
N ASP A 344 8.92 29.27 -5.02
CA ASP A 344 9.62 28.04 -5.40
C ASP A 344 9.17 27.55 -6.79
N VAL A 345 9.89 28.00 -7.83
CA VAL A 345 9.58 27.69 -9.24
C VAL A 345 9.64 26.19 -9.52
N GLU A 346 10.59 25.46 -8.94
CA GLU A 346 10.72 24.01 -9.13
C GLU A 346 9.53 23.25 -8.53
N ALA A 347 9.02 23.71 -7.39
CA ALA A 347 7.83 23.16 -6.78
C ALA A 347 6.60 23.41 -7.66
N LEU A 348 6.48 24.60 -8.26
CA LEU A 348 5.40 24.92 -9.18
C LEU A 348 5.44 24.04 -10.44
N GLU A 349 6.62 23.87 -11.06
CA GLU A 349 6.83 22.96 -12.19
C GLU A 349 6.48 21.51 -11.84
N THR A 350 6.88 21.05 -10.66
CA THR A 350 6.54 19.72 -10.15
C THR A 350 5.03 19.55 -10.03
N LEU A 351 4.32 20.55 -9.51
CA LEU A 351 2.88 20.51 -9.35
C LEU A 351 2.16 20.46 -10.71
N GLN A 352 2.63 21.22 -11.71
CA GLN A 352 2.14 21.17 -13.09
C GLN A 352 2.36 19.79 -13.72
N GLN A 353 3.54 19.19 -13.52
CA GLN A 353 3.84 17.86 -14.03
C GLN A 353 2.94 16.80 -13.39
N VAL A 354 2.79 16.83 -12.06
CA VAL A 354 1.91 15.91 -11.31
C VAL A 354 0.49 16.01 -11.85
N ARG A 355 -0.05 17.23 -11.99
CA ARG A 355 -1.38 17.45 -12.57
C ARG A 355 -1.52 16.82 -13.95
N LYS A 356 -0.56 17.06 -14.85
CA LYS A 356 -0.57 16.50 -16.21
C LYS A 356 -0.65 14.97 -16.20
N VAL A 357 0.09 14.33 -15.30
CA VAL A 357 0.05 12.86 -15.17
C VAL A 357 -1.27 12.38 -14.58
N MET A 358 -1.76 13.02 -13.50
CA MET A 358 -3.01 12.61 -12.85
C MET A 358 -4.23 12.72 -13.78
N LEU A 359 -4.26 13.71 -14.69
CA LEU A 359 -5.29 13.85 -15.72
C LEU A 359 -5.38 12.67 -16.72
N VAL A 360 -4.35 11.84 -16.82
CA VAL A 360 -4.41 10.60 -17.62
C VAL A 360 -5.37 9.61 -16.97
N TYR A 361 -5.39 9.56 -15.63
CA TYR A 361 -6.07 8.54 -14.85
C TYR A 361 -7.43 9.02 -14.29
N TYR A 362 -7.53 10.30 -13.94
CA TYR A 362 -8.70 10.92 -13.31
C TYR A 362 -9.33 11.99 -14.20
N PRO A 363 -10.67 12.18 -14.13
CA PRO A 363 -11.34 13.19 -14.91
C PRO A 363 -11.00 14.61 -14.40
N PRO A 364 -11.14 15.66 -15.22
CA PRO A 364 -10.89 17.04 -14.77
C PRO A 364 -11.76 17.52 -13.61
N SER A 365 -12.92 16.89 -13.39
CA SER A 365 -13.84 17.20 -12.30
C SER A 365 -13.51 16.49 -10.99
N ASP A 366 -12.40 15.76 -10.93
CA ASP A 366 -11.96 15.04 -9.75
C ASP A 366 -11.42 15.99 -8.66
N ASP A 367 -11.61 15.63 -7.39
CA ASP A 367 -11.27 16.49 -6.26
C ASP A 367 -9.76 16.73 -6.14
N LEU A 368 -8.92 15.72 -6.41
CA LEU A 368 -7.46 15.89 -6.42
C LEU A 368 -7.03 16.84 -7.52
N ILE A 369 -7.60 16.69 -8.73
CA ILE A 369 -7.30 17.58 -9.86
C ILE A 369 -7.71 19.03 -9.54
N SER A 370 -8.89 19.20 -8.95
CA SER A 370 -9.39 20.51 -8.53
C SER A 370 -8.48 21.15 -7.48
N SER A 371 -8.03 20.37 -6.48
CA SER A 371 -7.08 20.81 -5.47
C SER A 371 -5.73 21.23 -6.07
N LEU A 372 -5.23 20.49 -7.07
CA LEU A 372 -4.01 20.84 -7.80
C LEU A 372 -4.21 22.15 -8.60
N ASP A 373 -5.36 22.33 -9.24
CA ASP A 373 -5.69 23.54 -10.00
C ASP A 373 -5.87 24.79 -9.12
N GLU A 374 -6.44 24.64 -7.93
CA GLU A 374 -6.51 25.70 -6.92
C GLU A 374 -5.11 26.09 -6.44
N SER A 375 -4.28 25.10 -6.11
CA SER A 375 -2.90 25.32 -5.67
C SER A 375 -2.09 26.04 -6.75
N LEU A 376 -2.15 25.57 -8.01
CA LEU A 376 -1.48 26.23 -9.13
C LEU A 376 -1.95 27.68 -9.29
N ARG A 377 -3.26 27.95 -9.21
CA ARG A 377 -3.79 29.32 -9.28
C ARG A 377 -3.32 30.20 -8.12
N ALA A 378 -3.22 29.65 -6.92
CA ALA A 378 -2.78 30.40 -5.74
C ALA A 378 -1.32 30.87 -5.86
N TYR A 379 -0.45 30.04 -6.44
CA TYR A 379 1.00 30.31 -6.51
C TYR A 379 1.48 30.86 -7.87
N SER A 380 0.66 30.86 -8.92
CA SER A 380 1.05 31.37 -10.25
C SER A 380 1.02 32.90 -10.38
N PHE A 381 0.61 33.64 -9.34
CA PHE A 381 0.49 35.11 -9.34
C PHE A 381 1.59 35.84 -8.55
N SER A 382 2.67 35.16 -8.18
CA SER A 382 3.80 35.75 -7.46
C SER A 382 5.00 35.98 -8.36
#